data_AF-A0A0F9PPF6-F1
#
_entry.id   AF-A0A0F9PPF6-F1
#
_cell.length_a   1.000
_cell.length_b   1.000
_cell.length_c   1.000
_cell.angle_alpha   90.00
_cell.angle_beta   90.00
_cell.angle_gamma   90.00
#
_symmetry.space_group_name_H-M   'P 1'
#
loop_
_entity.id
_entity.type
_entity.pdbx_description
1 polymer ?
#
loop_
_entity_poly.entity_id
_entity_poly.type
_entity_poly.pdbx_seq_one_letter_code
_entity_poly.pdbx_strand_id
1 'polypeptide(L)'
;MTDGARWRSYFVSEPLLTFGHRQVATNPKDGLFLFGPVNDRQSPLHMRVGVIGTEAGIRRYSRWVKKISRPIAAPEVANPANTYMWPGFEAVFGAVWGAEPFASCHVDADELSRLIRIGNRSEAIYSAVGLYEMALRKYLREEEAVPDMWFVVVPEEIHRYGRPKSSVPKAEREEGTWPITKAQAKRLNPMPLFGADEADEAAQKYDYVPNFQALSGIPCVGGRLNNFRPWPV
;
A
#
# COMPACT_ATOMS: atom_id res chain seq x y z
N MET A 1 -0.77 -19.29 45.28
CA MET A 1 0.05 -18.07 45.34
C MET A 1 0.55 -17.80 43.93
N THR A 2 -0.17 -16.99 43.16
CA THR A 2 0.23 -16.63 41.79
C THR A 2 0.86 -15.25 41.83
N ASP A 3 2.17 -15.23 41.61
CA ASP A 3 2.99 -14.04 41.48
C ASP A 3 2.53 -13.25 40.26
N GLY A 4 1.97 -12.06 40.51
CA GLY A 4 1.40 -11.20 39.48
C GLY A 4 2.52 -10.52 38.70
N ALA A 5 2.60 -10.77 37.39
CA ALA A 5 3.59 -10.15 36.52
C ALA A 5 3.60 -8.62 36.68
N ARG A 6 4.71 -8.08 37.19
CA ARG A 6 4.90 -6.65 37.45
C ARG A 6 5.49 -5.98 36.21
N TRP A 7 4.68 -5.25 35.48
CA TRP A 7 5.14 -4.42 34.36
C TRP A 7 5.93 -3.22 34.87
N ARG A 8 7.06 -2.92 34.21
CA ARG A 8 7.83 -1.67 34.39
C ARG A 8 7.67 -0.82 33.14
N SER A 9 7.33 0.44 33.32
CA SER A 9 7.33 1.44 32.25
C SER A 9 8.59 2.31 32.35
N TYR A 10 9.12 2.70 31.19
CA TYR A 10 10.23 3.64 31.06
C TYR A 10 9.76 4.79 30.16
N PHE A 11 10.02 6.02 30.59
CA PHE A 11 9.81 7.19 29.76
C PHE A 11 11.06 7.45 28.93
N VAL A 12 10.91 7.44 27.60
CA VAL A 12 11.97 7.79 26.66
C VAL A 12 11.57 9.12 26.02
N SER A 13 12.40 10.14 26.19
CA SER A 13 12.18 11.44 25.55
C SER A 13 12.24 11.31 24.03
N GLU A 14 11.44 12.12 23.32
CA GLU A 14 11.44 12.14 21.87
C GLU A 14 12.84 12.51 21.34
N PRO A 15 13.44 11.69 20.46
CA PRO A 15 14.77 11.97 19.93
C PRO A 15 14.72 13.12 18.93
N LEU A 16 15.83 13.85 18.81
CA LEU A 16 16.00 14.83 17.73
C LEU A 16 16.27 14.11 16.40
N LEU A 17 15.71 14.66 15.31
CA LEU A 17 15.91 14.15 13.96
C LEU A 17 17.08 14.88 13.31
N THR A 18 17.90 14.16 12.54
CA THR A 18 19.05 14.72 11.82
C THR A 18 18.75 14.89 10.33
N PHE A 19 19.18 16.02 9.76
CA PHE A 19 18.91 16.45 8.39
C PHE A 19 20.21 16.77 7.63
N GLY A 20 20.07 17.38 6.44
CA GLY A 20 21.18 17.88 5.66
C GLY A 20 22.19 18.66 6.51
N HIS A 21 23.46 18.54 6.16
CA HIS A 21 24.56 19.20 6.89
C HIS A 21 24.65 18.84 8.38
N ARG A 22 24.11 17.69 8.80
CA ARG A 22 24.07 17.19 10.20
C ARG A 22 23.34 18.14 11.16
N GLN A 23 22.43 18.96 10.63
CA GLN A 23 21.56 19.80 11.44
C GLN A 23 20.47 18.97 12.09
N VAL A 24 19.89 19.48 13.18
CA VAL A 24 18.86 18.77 13.95
C VAL A 24 17.58 19.59 14.08
N ALA A 25 16.44 18.91 14.02
CA ALA A 25 15.13 19.50 14.30
C ALA A 25 14.22 18.49 14.99
N THR A 26 13.27 18.98 15.78
CA THR A 26 12.25 18.13 16.42
C THR A 26 11.19 17.71 15.41
N ASN A 27 10.78 18.61 14.51
CA ASN A 27 9.75 18.33 13.51
C ASN A 27 10.40 17.97 12.16
N PRO A 28 9.99 16.85 11.51
CA PRO A 28 10.55 16.43 10.24
C PRO A 28 10.31 17.40 9.08
N LYS A 29 9.14 18.06 9.05
CA LYS A 29 8.80 19.02 8.00
C LYS A 29 9.68 20.26 8.09
N ASP A 30 9.90 20.74 9.32
CA ASP A 30 10.72 21.92 9.61
C ASP A 30 12.19 21.64 9.27
N GLY A 31 12.68 20.47 9.68
CA GLY A 31 14.03 20.02 9.34
C GLY A 31 14.26 19.89 7.84
N LEU A 32 13.32 19.29 7.10
CA LEU A 32 13.39 19.20 5.64
C LEU A 32 13.30 20.57 4.97
N PHE A 33 12.48 21.49 5.48
CA PHE A 33 12.34 22.84 4.91
C PHE A 33 13.61 23.68 5.14
N LEU A 34 14.17 23.64 6.35
CA LEU A 34 15.33 24.47 6.72
C LEU A 34 16.66 23.88 6.24
N PHE A 35 16.81 22.56 6.28
CA PHE A 35 18.09 21.89 6.10
C PHE A 35 18.10 20.88 4.96
N GLY A 36 16.94 20.54 4.38
CA GLY A 36 16.83 19.51 3.36
C GLY A 36 17.04 18.08 3.90
N PRO A 37 16.90 17.07 3.04
CA PRO A 37 17.19 15.68 3.40
C PRO A 37 18.68 15.50 3.73
N VAL A 38 19.00 14.42 4.42
CA VAL A 38 20.38 13.98 4.57
C VAL A 38 20.95 13.69 3.18
N ASN A 39 22.10 14.27 2.85
CA ASN A 39 22.77 14.03 1.58
C ASN A 39 23.22 12.56 1.50
N ASP A 40 22.41 11.74 0.84
CA ASP A 40 22.83 10.45 0.33
C ASP A 40 23.09 10.58 -1.17
N ARG A 41 24.27 10.14 -1.62
CA ARG A 41 24.68 10.16 -3.04
C ARG A 41 23.81 9.26 -3.93
N GLN A 42 22.83 8.56 -3.34
CA GLN A 42 21.97 7.58 -4.00
C GLN A 42 20.60 8.14 -4.43
N SER A 43 20.30 9.41 -4.17
CA SER A 43 18.99 9.99 -4.54
C SER A 43 18.87 10.12 -6.07
N PRO A 44 17.82 9.54 -6.70
CA PRO A 44 17.65 9.63 -8.14
C PRO A 44 17.25 11.05 -8.56
N LEU A 45 17.75 11.52 -9.70
CA LEU A 45 17.35 12.81 -10.28
C LEU A 45 15.89 12.81 -10.75
N HIS A 46 15.37 11.65 -11.16
CA HIS A 46 14.00 11.47 -11.64
C HIS A 46 13.37 10.25 -10.99
N MET A 47 12.14 10.43 -10.48
CA MET A 47 11.37 9.35 -9.89
C MET A 47 10.69 8.52 -10.99
N ARG A 48 11.15 7.29 -11.23
CA ARG A 48 10.52 6.35 -12.18
C ARG A 48 9.38 5.60 -11.49
N VAL A 49 8.21 6.23 -11.47
CA VAL A 49 7.03 5.71 -10.75
C VAL A 49 6.02 5.10 -11.70
N GLY A 50 5.68 3.84 -11.47
CA GLY A 50 4.56 3.15 -12.09
C GLY A 50 3.28 3.32 -11.28
N VAL A 51 2.13 3.35 -11.94
CA VAL A 51 0.82 3.49 -11.30
C VAL A 51 -0.11 2.42 -11.82
N ILE A 52 -0.81 1.74 -10.90
CA ILE A 52 -1.85 0.78 -11.23
C ILE A 52 -3.17 1.19 -10.57
N GLY A 53 -4.25 1.16 -11.34
CA GLY A 53 -5.59 1.44 -10.85
C GLY A 53 -6.57 1.76 -11.96
N THR A 54 -7.77 2.14 -11.56
CA THR A 54 -8.78 2.61 -12.53
C THR A 54 -8.33 3.90 -13.19
N GLU A 55 -8.87 4.19 -14.36
CA GLU A 55 -8.67 5.46 -15.06
C GLU A 55 -8.90 6.68 -14.14
N ALA A 56 -9.97 6.65 -13.32
CA ALA A 56 -10.22 7.69 -12.33
C ALA A 56 -9.17 7.73 -11.20
N GLY A 57 -8.62 6.58 -10.82
CA GLY A 57 -7.52 6.45 -9.87
C GLY A 57 -6.22 7.05 -10.39
N ILE A 58 -5.82 6.71 -11.61
CA ILE A 58 -4.61 7.24 -12.27
C ILE A 58 -4.69 8.77 -12.38
N ARG A 59 -5.84 9.31 -12.80
CA ARG A 59 -6.05 10.78 -12.81
C ARG A 59 -5.98 11.43 -11.43
N ARG A 60 -6.42 10.74 -10.36
CA ARG A 60 -6.27 11.24 -8.98
C ARG A 60 -4.79 11.27 -8.58
N TYR A 61 -4.03 10.23 -8.90
CA TYR A 61 -2.59 10.19 -8.68
C TYR A 61 -1.90 11.37 -9.37
N SER A 62 -2.14 11.60 -10.67
CA SER A 62 -1.49 12.69 -11.39
C SER A 62 -1.84 14.07 -10.82
N ARG A 63 -3.08 14.28 -10.37
CA ARG A 63 -3.47 15.52 -9.66
C ARG A 63 -2.77 15.66 -8.31
N TRP A 64 -2.64 14.57 -7.56
CA TRP A 64 -1.96 14.56 -6.28
C TRP A 64 -0.47 14.88 -6.44
N VAL A 65 0.21 14.25 -7.40
CA VAL A 65 1.62 14.55 -7.72
C VAL A 65 1.78 16.03 -8.09
N LYS A 66 0.94 16.57 -8.99
CA LYS A 66 0.96 18.01 -9.33
C LYS A 66 0.82 18.92 -8.12
N LYS A 67 0.07 18.51 -7.09
CA LYS A 67 -0.12 19.28 -5.86
C LYS A 67 1.10 19.23 -4.96
N ILE A 68 1.69 18.04 -4.76
CA ILE A 68 2.87 17.89 -3.90
C ILE A 68 4.16 18.40 -4.55
N SER A 69 4.22 18.50 -5.88
CA SER A 69 5.38 19.11 -6.56
C SER A 69 5.40 20.63 -6.45
N ARG A 70 4.32 21.27 -5.96
CA ARG A 70 4.20 22.73 -5.82
C ARG A 70 4.28 23.17 -4.36
N PRO A 71 4.61 24.44 -4.11
CA PRO A 71 4.50 25.00 -2.77
C PRO A 71 3.07 24.89 -2.21
N ILE A 72 2.94 24.42 -0.97
CA ILE A 72 1.68 24.43 -0.22
C ILE A 72 1.89 25.36 0.97
N ALA A 73 1.10 26.43 1.04
CA ALA A 73 1.21 27.46 2.08
C ALA A 73 1.05 26.87 3.48
N ALA A 74 1.66 27.53 4.47
CA ALA A 74 1.38 27.26 5.87
C ALA A 74 -0.11 27.52 6.16
N PRO A 75 -0.71 26.77 7.09
CA PRO A 75 -2.09 27.02 7.50
C PRO A 75 -2.22 28.44 8.07
N GLU A 76 -3.32 29.12 7.74
CA GLU A 76 -3.61 30.49 8.24
C GLU A 76 -3.78 30.50 9.76
N VAL A 77 -4.29 29.40 10.32
CA VAL A 77 -4.38 29.18 11.76
C VAL A 77 -3.16 28.41 12.23
N ALA A 78 -2.48 28.94 13.24
CA ALA A 78 -1.32 28.31 13.85
C ALA A 78 -1.64 26.87 14.26
N ASN A 79 -1.01 25.91 13.59
CA ASN A 79 -1.11 24.49 13.87
C ASN A 79 0.26 24.00 14.32
N PRO A 80 0.43 23.53 15.57
CA PRO A 80 1.71 23.01 16.07
C PRO A 80 2.31 21.89 15.21
N ALA A 81 1.48 21.14 14.48
CA ALA A 81 1.91 20.06 13.60
C ALA A 81 2.36 20.54 12.21
N ASN A 82 1.97 21.74 11.79
CA ASN A 82 2.20 22.27 10.44
C ASN A 82 2.56 23.76 10.50
N THR A 83 3.73 24.06 11.06
CA THR A 83 4.19 25.45 11.24
C THR A 83 4.70 26.06 9.94
N TYR A 84 5.38 25.28 9.09
CA TYR A 84 6.02 25.79 7.87
C TYR A 84 5.27 25.41 6.60
N MET A 85 5.51 26.20 5.55
CA MET A 85 5.09 25.88 4.19
C MET A 85 5.78 24.60 3.70
N TRP A 86 5.10 23.86 2.83
CA TRP A 86 5.74 22.83 2.01
C TRP A 86 6.31 23.52 0.76
N PRO A 87 7.60 23.40 0.44
CA PRO A 87 8.19 24.11 -0.70
C PRO A 87 7.97 23.40 -2.04
N GLY A 88 7.56 22.12 -2.02
CA GLY A 88 7.44 21.28 -3.20
C GLY A 88 8.41 20.09 -3.13
N PHE A 89 8.02 18.94 -3.68
CA PHE A 89 8.82 17.72 -3.61
C PHE A 89 10.22 17.90 -4.21
N GLU A 90 10.31 18.48 -5.40
CA GLU A 90 11.58 18.72 -6.10
C GLU A 90 12.48 19.69 -5.34
N ALA A 91 11.91 20.72 -4.72
CA ALA A 91 12.66 21.69 -3.92
C ALA A 91 13.27 21.06 -2.64
N VAL A 92 12.58 20.11 -2.02
CA VAL A 92 13.11 19.41 -0.84
C VAL A 92 14.13 18.35 -1.24
N PHE A 93 13.77 17.47 -2.18
CA PHE A 93 14.54 16.25 -2.44
C PHE A 93 15.50 16.34 -3.62
N GLY A 94 15.46 17.43 -4.40
CA GLY A 94 16.28 17.57 -5.61
C GLY A 94 15.94 16.56 -6.70
N ALA A 95 14.77 15.92 -6.62
CA ALA A 95 14.31 14.88 -7.52
C ALA A 95 13.01 15.28 -8.20
N VAL A 96 12.96 15.13 -9.53
CA VAL A 96 11.76 15.43 -10.31
C VAL A 96 10.77 14.28 -10.15
N TRP A 97 9.58 14.59 -9.61
CA TRP A 97 8.45 13.67 -9.60
C TRP A 97 7.48 14.03 -10.73
N GLY A 98 7.52 13.24 -11.81
CA GLY A 98 6.65 13.39 -12.96
C GLY A 98 5.17 13.21 -12.61
N ALA A 99 4.35 14.18 -13.01
CA ALA A 99 2.90 14.10 -12.84
C ALA A 99 2.27 13.01 -13.72
N GLU A 100 2.85 12.79 -14.89
CA GLU A 100 2.58 11.63 -15.71
C GLU A 100 3.45 10.48 -15.18
N PRO A 101 2.84 9.33 -14.87
CA PRO A 101 3.60 8.19 -14.39
C PRO A 101 4.48 7.64 -15.49
N PHE A 102 5.63 7.09 -15.10
CA PHE A 102 6.56 6.43 -16.02
C PHE A 102 5.92 5.18 -16.65
N ALA A 103 5.06 4.49 -15.90
CA ALA A 103 4.30 3.34 -16.35
C ALA A 103 2.86 3.40 -15.83
N SER A 104 1.89 2.92 -16.60
CA SER A 104 0.50 2.86 -16.17
C SER A 104 -0.13 1.52 -16.49
N CYS A 105 -0.71 0.87 -15.47
CA CYS A 105 -1.51 -0.33 -15.61
C CYS A 105 -2.98 0.01 -15.35
N HIS A 106 -3.79 -0.07 -16.41
CA HIS A 106 -5.22 0.19 -16.30
C HIS A 106 -5.95 -1.02 -15.71
N VAL A 107 -6.82 -0.76 -14.75
CA VAL A 107 -7.73 -1.72 -14.13
C VAL A 107 -9.16 -1.31 -14.48
N ASP A 108 -9.95 -2.23 -15.01
CA ASP A 108 -11.35 -1.97 -15.33
C ASP A 108 -12.16 -1.65 -14.06
N ALA A 109 -12.89 -0.53 -14.09
CA ALA A 109 -13.62 -0.05 -12.92
C ALA A 109 -14.93 -0.81 -12.69
N ASP A 110 -15.61 -1.20 -13.77
CA ASP A 110 -16.90 -1.87 -13.71
C ASP A 110 -16.71 -3.32 -13.27
N GLU A 111 -15.68 -3.99 -13.80
CA GLU A 111 -15.28 -5.34 -13.37
C GLU A 111 -14.86 -5.34 -11.90
N LEU A 112 -14.09 -4.35 -11.47
CA LEU A 112 -13.66 -4.26 -10.07
C LEU A 112 -14.84 -4.01 -9.11
N SER A 113 -15.80 -3.18 -9.53
CA SER A 113 -17.04 -2.94 -8.77
C SER A 113 -17.91 -4.19 -8.70
N ARG A 114 -17.98 -4.95 -9.79
CA ARG A 114 -18.64 -6.26 -9.86
C ARG A 114 -18.04 -7.24 -8.85
N LEU A 115 -16.73 -7.43 -8.89
CA LEU A 115 -16.03 -8.41 -8.06
C LEU A 115 -16.13 -8.10 -6.56
N ILE A 116 -16.07 -6.82 -6.17
CA ILE A 116 -16.14 -6.47 -4.75
C ILE A 116 -17.54 -6.65 -4.15
N ARG A 117 -18.58 -6.70 -4.99
CA ARG A 117 -19.99 -6.88 -4.59
C ARG A 117 -20.39 -8.35 -4.42
N ILE A 118 -19.47 -9.28 -4.68
CA ILE A 118 -19.68 -10.71 -4.42
C ILE A 118 -20.04 -10.92 -2.94
N GLY A 119 -21.11 -11.68 -2.70
CA GLY A 119 -21.62 -11.91 -1.33
C GLY A 119 -20.60 -12.57 -0.38
N ASN A 120 -19.70 -13.39 -0.93
CA ASN A 120 -18.59 -13.99 -0.21
C ASN A 120 -17.37 -13.06 -0.19
N ARG A 121 -17.00 -12.58 1.00
CA ARG A 121 -15.96 -11.56 1.15
C ARG A 121 -14.53 -12.03 0.84
N SER A 122 -14.17 -13.25 1.22
CA SER A 122 -12.82 -13.75 0.95
C SER A 122 -12.61 -13.88 -0.56
N GLU A 123 -13.64 -14.35 -1.26
CA GLU A 123 -13.69 -14.39 -2.72
C GLU A 123 -13.64 -12.99 -3.33
N ALA A 124 -14.49 -12.06 -2.87
CA ALA A 124 -14.50 -10.69 -3.36
C ALA A 124 -13.13 -10.01 -3.29
N ILE A 125 -12.44 -10.14 -2.13
CA ILE A 125 -11.11 -9.56 -1.93
C ILE A 125 -10.07 -10.27 -2.80
N TYR A 126 -10.08 -11.61 -2.82
CA TYR A 126 -9.12 -12.39 -3.61
C TYR A 126 -9.24 -12.07 -5.10
N SER A 127 -10.46 -12.06 -5.64
CA SER A 127 -10.71 -11.73 -7.05
C SER A 127 -10.35 -10.28 -7.37
N ALA A 128 -10.69 -9.33 -6.51
CA ALA A 128 -10.30 -7.93 -6.69
C ALA A 128 -8.78 -7.76 -6.73
N VAL A 129 -8.03 -8.39 -5.82
CA VAL A 129 -6.56 -8.37 -5.81
C VAL A 129 -5.99 -9.08 -7.03
N GLY A 130 -6.58 -10.20 -7.44
CA GLY A 130 -6.20 -10.93 -8.64
C GLY A 130 -6.28 -10.08 -9.90
N LEU A 131 -7.26 -9.17 -10.00
CA LEU A 131 -7.38 -8.25 -11.12
C LEU A 131 -6.18 -7.26 -11.18
N TYR A 132 -5.75 -6.72 -10.04
CA TYR A 132 -4.53 -5.89 -9.98
C TYR A 132 -3.27 -6.70 -10.34
N GLU A 133 -3.15 -7.92 -9.80
CA GLU A 133 -2.04 -8.81 -10.09
C GLU A 133 -1.94 -9.13 -11.58
N MET A 134 -3.07 -9.46 -12.22
CA MET A 134 -3.15 -9.75 -13.65
C MET A 134 -2.68 -8.57 -14.48
N ALA A 135 -3.13 -7.34 -14.17
CA ALA A 135 -2.73 -6.14 -14.87
C ALA A 135 -1.22 -5.88 -14.72
N LEU A 136 -0.66 -6.07 -13.52
CA LEU A 136 0.77 -5.90 -13.28
C LEU A 136 1.61 -6.97 -13.99
N ARG A 137 1.18 -8.24 -13.95
CA ARG A 137 1.85 -9.34 -14.67
C ARG A 137 1.79 -9.16 -16.17
N LYS A 138 0.69 -8.62 -16.70
CA LYS A 138 0.56 -8.28 -18.13
C LYS A 138 1.61 -7.24 -18.51
N TYR A 139 1.71 -6.15 -17.75
CA TYR A 139 2.72 -5.12 -17.96
C TYR A 139 4.14 -5.68 -17.94
N LEU A 140 4.50 -6.49 -16.93
CA LEU A 140 5.84 -7.09 -16.81
C LEU A 140 6.21 -8.04 -17.96
N ARG A 141 5.24 -8.56 -18.72
CA ARG A 141 5.50 -9.42 -19.89
C ARG A 141 5.61 -8.63 -21.18
N GLU A 142 4.84 -7.56 -21.32
CA GLU A 142 4.70 -6.79 -22.56
C GLU A 142 5.70 -5.63 -22.63
N GLU A 143 6.00 -5.02 -21.49
CA GLU A 143 6.76 -3.77 -21.41
C GLU A 143 8.16 -4.01 -20.82
N GLU A 144 9.18 -3.45 -21.47
CA GLU A 144 10.58 -3.53 -21.04
C GLU A 144 10.93 -2.46 -19.99
N ALA A 145 10.15 -1.38 -19.94
CA ALA A 145 10.33 -0.27 -19.02
C ALA A 145 9.88 -0.64 -17.59
N VAL A 146 10.84 -0.94 -16.71
CA VAL A 146 10.57 -1.29 -15.30
C VAL A 146 10.64 -0.05 -14.40
N PRO A 147 9.56 0.35 -13.71
CA PRO A 147 9.59 1.41 -12.71
C PRO A 147 10.35 0.98 -11.44
N ASP A 148 10.93 1.95 -10.73
CA ASP A 148 11.58 1.71 -9.43
C ASP A 148 10.57 1.51 -8.30
N MET A 149 9.38 2.10 -8.45
CA MET A 149 8.33 2.09 -7.44
C MET A 149 6.95 2.06 -8.09
N TRP A 150 6.03 1.28 -7.52
CA TRP A 150 4.64 1.19 -7.96
C TRP A 150 3.68 1.82 -6.96
N PHE A 151 2.74 2.62 -7.45
CA PHE A 151 1.59 3.12 -6.71
C PHE A 151 0.33 2.34 -7.08
N VAL A 152 -0.29 1.70 -6.09
CA VAL A 152 -1.59 1.05 -6.25
C VAL A 152 -2.67 2.02 -5.80
N VAL A 153 -3.48 2.51 -6.74
CA VAL A 153 -4.57 3.44 -6.45
C VAL A 153 -5.88 2.68 -6.31
N VAL A 154 -6.29 2.49 -5.06
CA VAL A 154 -7.46 1.71 -4.68
C VAL A 154 -8.69 2.62 -4.60
N PRO A 155 -9.78 2.35 -5.34
CA PRO A 155 -11.04 3.07 -5.20
C PRO A 155 -11.64 2.97 -3.79
N GLU A 156 -12.37 4.02 -3.39
CA GLU A 156 -13.02 4.08 -2.07
C GLU A 156 -14.04 2.95 -1.86
N GLU A 157 -14.70 2.49 -2.92
CA GLU A 157 -15.65 1.38 -2.87
C GLU A 157 -15.02 0.10 -2.31
N ILE A 158 -13.78 -0.21 -2.70
CA ILE A 158 -13.03 -1.35 -2.18
C ILE A 158 -12.71 -1.15 -0.70
N HIS A 159 -12.32 0.05 -0.32
CA HIS A 159 -12.09 0.37 1.09
C HIS A 159 -13.37 0.31 1.92
N ARG A 160 -14.54 0.58 1.33
CA ARG A 160 -15.85 0.49 1.99
C ARG A 160 -16.28 -0.95 2.20
N TYR A 161 -16.22 -1.79 1.16
CA TYR A 161 -16.72 -3.17 1.18
C TYR A 161 -15.67 -4.22 1.60
N GLY A 162 -14.38 -3.89 1.54
CA GLY A 162 -13.28 -4.76 1.93
C GLY A 162 -12.96 -4.81 3.43
N ARG A 163 -13.74 -4.13 4.28
CA ARG A 163 -13.51 -4.12 5.75
C ARG A 163 -13.91 -5.46 6.38
N PRO A 164 -13.24 -5.89 7.46
CA PRO A 164 -13.54 -7.17 8.11
C PRO A 164 -14.99 -7.36 8.60
N LYS A 165 -15.77 -6.27 8.73
CA LYS A 165 -17.17 -6.26 9.20
C LYS A 165 -18.14 -5.54 8.25
N SER A 166 -17.71 -5.14 7.05
CA SER A 166 -18.61 -4.55 6.07
C SER A 166 -19.46 -5.63 5.41
N SER A 167 -20.70 -5.28 5.08
CA SER A 167 -21.63 -6.14 4.35
C SER A 167 -22.11 -5.38 3.13
N VAL A 168 -22.12 -6.05 1.98
CA VAL A 168 -22.72 -5.52 0.76
C VAL A 168 -24.25 -5.57 0.92
N PRO A 169 -24.97 -4.46 0.64
CA PRO A 169 -26.43 -4.44 0.63
C PRO A 169 -27.01 -5.54 -0.27
N LYS A 170 -28.14 -6.14 0.11
CA LYS A 170 -28.74 -7.26 -0.65
C LYS A 170 -29.13 -6.88 -2.08
N ALA A 171 -29.47 -5.61 -2.32
CA ALA A 171 -29.89 -5.12 -3.64
C ALA A 171 -28.74 -5.03 -4.66
N GLU A 172 -27.50 -4.91 -4.18
CA GLU A 172 -26.30 -4.73 -5.03
C GLU A 172 -25.42 -5.99 -5.03
N ARG A 173 -25.89 -7.08 -4.38
CA ARG A 173 -25.09 -8.28 -4.16
C ARG A 173 -25.07 -9.14 -5.41
N GLU A 174 -23.88 -9.53 -5.80
CA GLU A 174 -23.68 -10.53 -6.83
C GLU A 174 -23.39 -11.91 -6.23
N GLU A 175 -23.78 -12.95 -6.97
CA GLU A 175 -23.54 -14.34 -6.58
C GLU A 175 -22.06 -14.68 -6.77
N GLY A 176 -21.48 -15.35 -5.77
CA GLY A 176 -20.11 -15.83 -5.83
C GLY A 176 -20.00 -17.04 -6.75
N THR A 177 -18.83 -17.22 -7.34
CA THR A 177 -18.47 -18.37 -8.16
C THR A 177 -17.92 -19.51 -7.30
N TRP A 178 -17.44 -19.24 -6.08
CA TRP A 178 -16.80 -20.27 -5.26
C TRP A 178 -17.81 -21.29 -4.70
N PRO A 179 -17.56 -22.59 -4.91
CA PRO A 179 -18.50 -23.65 -4.51
C PRO A 179 -18.52 -23.92 -3.00
N ILE A 180 -17.54 -23.40 -2.25
CA ILE A 180 -17.28 -23.78 -0.86
C ILE A 180 -17.40 -22.57 0.06
N THR A 181 -18.15 -22.73 1.15
CA THR A 181 -18.32 -21.72 2.19
C THR A 181 -17.13 -21.70 3.14
N LYS A 182 -16.81 -20.55 3.76
CA LYS A 182 -15.73 -20.41 4.76
C LYS A 182 -15.73 -21.47 5.87
N ALA A 183 -16.92 -21.92 6.31
CA ALA A 183 -17.06 -22.96 7.33
C ALA A 183 -16.67 -24.37 6.81
N GLN A 184 -16.87 -24.63 5.53
CA GLN A 184 -16.44 -25.86 4.86
C GLN A 184 -14.93 -25.83 4.58
N ALA A 185 -14.38 -24.67 4.15
CA ALA A 185 -12.94 -24.49 3.97
C ALA A 185 -12.14 -24.76 5.27
N LYS A 186 -12.64 -24.30 6.42
CA LYS A 186 -12.01 -24.57 7.73
C LYS A 186 -12.07 -26.05 8.15
N ARG A 187 -12.98 -26.84 7.57
CA ARG A 187 -13.07 -28.29 7.82
C ARG A 187 -12.13 -29.09 6.93
N LEU A 188 -11.86 -28.59 5.72
CA LEU A 188 -10.89 -29.17 4.79
C LEU A 188 -9.44 -28.88 5.20
N ASN A 189 -9.21 -27.78 5.92
CA ASN A 189 -7.89 -27.41 6.43
C ASN A 189 -7.63 -28.01 7.83
N PRO A 190 -7.35 -29.32 7.90
CA PRO A 190 -5.98 -29.70 8.23
C PRO A 190 -5.43 -30.77 7.29
N MET A 191 -4.48 -30.36 6.43
CA MET A 191 -3.51 -31.20 5.70
C MET A 191 -4.12 -32.36 4.89
N PRO A 192 -4.33 -32.21 3.57
CA PRO A 192 -4.79 -33.31 2.74
C PRO A 192 -3.67 -34.36 2.61
N LEU A 193 -3.98 -35.62 2.94
CA LEU A 193 -3.04 -36.75 2.89
C LEU A 193 -2.84 -37.30 1.47
N PHE A 194 -3.67 -36.87 0.53
CA PHE A 194 -3.68 -37.22 -0.89
C PHE A 194 -3.86 -35.93 -1.71
N GLY A 195 -3.34 -35.90 -2.95
CA GLY A 195 -3.10 -34.69 -3.76
C GLY A 195 -4.24 -33.67 -3.83
N ALA A 196 -3.88 -32.43 -4.18
CA ALA A 196 -4.76 -31.26 -4.20
C ALA A 196 -5.98 -31.47 -5.11
N ASP A 197 -7.15 -31.64 -4.50
CA ASP A 197 -8.43 -31.55 -5.20
C ASP A 197 -8.82 -30.07 -5.40
N GLU A 198 -9.70 -29.75 -6.36
CA GLU A 198 -10.20 -28.38 -6.61
C GLU A 198 -10.78 -27.71 -5.34
N ALA A 199 -11.26 -28.53 -4.39
CA ALA A 199 -11.78 -28.09 -3.10
C ALA A 199 -10.68 -27.57 -2.15
N ASP A 200 -9.47 -28.12 -2.22
CA ASP A 200 -8.33 -27.72 -1.40
C ASP A 200 -7.73 -26.40 -1.89
N GLU A 201 -7.64 -26.21 -3.22
CA GLU A 201 -7.25 -24.93 -3.81
C GLU A 201 -8.21 -23.80 -3.45
N ALA A 202 -9.52 -24.09 -3.42
CA ALA A 202 -10.53 -23.14 -2.95
C ALA A 202 -10.40 -22.85 -1.44
N ALA A 203 -9.99 -23.83 -0.63
CA ALA A 203 -9.76 -23.66 0.80
C ALA A 203 -8.54 -22.77 1.10
N GLN A 204 -7.43 -22.93 0.37
CA GLN A 204 -6.23 -22.07 0.50
C GLN A 204 -6.54 -20.59 0.29
N LYS A 205 -7.49 -20.26 -0.59
CA LYS A 205 -7.89 -18.86 -0.83
C LYS A 205 -8.56 -18.20 0.40
N TYR A 206 -9.02 -18.98 1.37
CA TYR A 206 -9.56 -18.46 2.65
C TYR A 206 -8.50 -18.24 3.73
N ASP A 207 -7.27 -18.73 3.55
CA ASP A 207 -6.17 -18.55 4.50
C ASP A 207 -5.59 -17.13 4.44
N TYR A 208 -5.86 -16.38 3.37
CA TYR A 208 -5.50 -14.97 3.27
C TYR A 208 -6.28 -14.13 4.29
N VAL A 209 -5.57 -13.26 5.00
CA VAL A 209 -6.17 -12.29 5.92
C VAL A 209 -7.15 -11.43 5.10
N PRO A 210 -8.45 -11.37 5.47
CA PRO A 210 -9.44 -10.58 4.75
C PRO A 210 -9.31 -9.10 5.11
N ASN A 211 -8.14 -8.53 4.84
CA ASN A 211 -7.82 -7.13 5.03
C ASN A 211 -6.95 -6.65 3.87
N PHE A 212 -7.51 -5.76 3.06
CA PHE A 212 -6.81 -5.13 1.96
C PHE A 212 -5.54 -4.36 2.42
N GLN A 213 -5.54 -3.84 3.65
CA GLN A 213 -4.40 -3.14 4.25
C GLN A 213 -3.31 -4.08 4.78
N ALA A 214 -3.62 -5.35 5.04
CA ALA A 214 -2.62 -6.33 5.49
C ALA A 214 -1.81 -6.92 4.33
N LEU A 215 -2.28 -6.75 3.09
CA LEU A 215 -1.62 -7.27 1.89
C LEU A 215 -0.47 -6.37 1.39
N SER A 216 -0.31 -5.16 1.93
CA SER A 216 0.89 -4.33 1.72
C SER A 216 2.15 -4.92 2.39
N GLY A 217 2.01 -6.02 3.13
CA GLY A 217 3.11 -6.79 3.72
C GLY A 217 3.50 -8.05 2.94
N ILE A 218 2.93 -8.30 1.76
CA ILE A 218 3.37 -9.42 0.92
C ILE A 218 4.71 -9.01 0.28
N PRO A 219 5.82 -9.71 0.58
CA PRO A 219 7.07 -9.47 -0.11
C PRO A 219 6.85 -9.76 -1.59
N CYS A 220 7.15 -8.78 -2.44
CA CYS A 220 7.28 -8.99 -3.87
C CYS A 220 8.29 -10.12 -4.08
N VAL A 221 7.81 -11.33 -4.38
CA VAL A 221 8.67 -12.46 -4.72
C VAL A 221 9.26 -12.18 -6.09
N GLY A 222 10.50 -11.69 -6.11
CA GLY A 222 11.25 -11.52 -7.35
C GLY A 222 12.29 -10.40 -7.29
N GLY A 223 13.38 -10.60 -6.56
CA GLY A 223 14.54 -9.71 -6.60
C GLY A 223 15.47 -9.94 -5.44
N ARG A 224 16.53 -10.74 -5.64
CA ARG A 224 17.62 -10.92 -4.69
C ARG A 224 18.24 -9.56 -4.32
N LEU A 225 17.94 -9.06 -3.13
CA LEU A 225 18.79 -8.12 -2.39
C LEU A 225 19.26 -8.83 -1.11
N ASN A 226 20.23 -9.72 -1.29
CA ASN A 226 21.12 -10.11 -0.21
C ASN A 226 21.93 -8.88 0.17
N ASN A 227 21.58 -8.23 1.29
CA ASN A 227 22.50 -7.66 2.29
C ASN A 227 21.77 -6.62 3.15
N PHE A 228 20.90 -7.10 4.05
CA PHE A 228 20.61 -6.37 5.29
C PHE A 228 21.33 -7.10 6.42
N ARG A 229 22.49 -6.58 6.84
CA ARG A 229 23.08 -6.94 8.14
C ARG A 229 22.34 -6.13 9.21
N PRO A 230 21.88 -6.75 10.32
CA PRO A 230 21.34 -6.00 11.45
C PRO A 230 22.45 -5.17 12.10
N TRP A 231 22.12 -3.92 12.45
CA TRP A 231 22.97 -3.04 13.25
C TRP A 231 23.07 -3.62 14.67
N PRO A 232 24.27 -3.72 15.27
CA PRO A 232 24.41 -4.21 16.62
C PRO A 232 23.89 -3.17 17.61
N VAL A 233 23.27 -3.67 18.68
CA VAL A 233 22.83 -2.94 19.89
C VAL A 233 24.04 -2.41 20.65
#